data_AF-A0A2N3ASR3-F1
#
_entry.id   AF-A0A2N3ASR3-F1
#
_cell.length_a   1.000
_cell.length_b   1.000
_cell.length_c   1.000
_cell.angle_alpha   90.00
_cell.angle_beta   90.00
_cell.angle_gamma   90.00
#
_symmetry.space_group_name_H-M   'P 1'
#
loop_
_entity.id
_entity.type
_entity.pdbx_description
1 polymer ?
#
loop_
_entity_poly.entity_id
_entity_poly.type
_entity_poly.pdbx_seq_one_letter_code
_entity_poly.pdbx_strand_id
1 'polypeptide(L)'
;MKEEKTYSAFGLVLGNCWGGGEGSYPSEKLYNDNLDVLKCLINKGIKNGTLDSGFGFKSLIGAIMIIETERKIIVNNRAYRNTTTKRYYTDGLTPKQKWFLSTCLNNR
;
A
#
# COMPACT_ATOMS: atom_id res chain seq x y z
N MET A 1 -16.19 -18.06 -20.30
CA MET A 1 -14.95 -17.70 -19.56
C MET A 1 -15.34 -16.65 -18.53
N LYS A 2 -15.10 -16.90 -17.24
CA LYS A 2 -15.35 -15.91 -16.18
C LYS A 2 -14.01 -15.40 -15.66
N GLU A 3 -13.90 -14.09 -15.47
CA GLU A 3 -12.71 -13.44 -14.92
C GLU A 3 -13.08 -12.69 -13.64
N GLU A 4 -12.28 -12.86 -12.60
CA GLU A 4 -12.37 -12.16 -11.34
C GLU A 4 -11.04 -11.45 -11.09
N LYS A 5 -11.07 -10.20 -10.63
CA LYS A 5 -9.90 -9.43 -10.22
C LYS A 5 -10.08 -8.91 -8.81
N THR A 6 -9.08 -9.11 -7.97
CA THR A 6 -9.02 -8.55 -6.63
C THR A 6 -7.70 -7.82 -6.43
N TYR A 7 -7.75 -6.74 -5.65
CA TYR A 7 -6.59 -5.92 -5.34
C TYR A 7 -6.36 -5.90 -3.82
N SER A 8 -5.11 -6.03 -3.43
CA SER A 8 -4.68 -5.77 -2.06
C SER A 8 -3.49 -4.85 -2.04
N ALA A 9 -3.37 -4.03 -1.00
CA ALA A 9 -2.25 -3.11 -0.81
C ALA A 9 -1.66 -3.28 0.59
N PHE A 10 -0.34 -3.40 0.67
CA PHE A 10 0.44 -3.44 1.91
C PHE A 10 1.80 -2.79 1.66
N GLY A 11 2.52 -2.38 2.69
CA GLY A 11 3.82 -1.73 2.50
C GLY A 11 4.28 -0.99 3.74
N LEU A 12 4.76 0.23 3.55
CA LEU A 12 5.25 1.09 4.63
C LEU A 12 4.58 2.46 4.57
N VAL A 13 4.18 2.96 5.74
CA VAL A 13 3.88 4.39 5.94
C VAL A 13 5.14 5.13 6.37
N LEU A 14 5.20 6.42 6.05
CA LEU A 14 6.13 7.40 6.58
C LEU A 14 5.33 8.36 7.46
N GLY A 15 5.81 8.63 8.66
CA GLY A 15 5.14 9.54 9.58
C GLY A 15 6.09 10.35 10.45
N ASN A 16 5.56 11.43 11.02
CA ASN A 16 6.23 12.24 12.02
C ASN A 16 6.13 11.56 13.39
N CYS A 17 7.26 11.39 14.08
CA CYS A 17 7.29 10.84 15.43
C CYS A 17 6.93 11.89 16.49
N TRP A 18 6.38 11.48 17.63
CA TRP A 18 6.03 12.39 18.74
C TRP A 18 7.24 13.11 19.33
N GLY A 19 8.39 12.44 19.38
CA GLY A 19 9.67 13.03 19.82
C GLY A 19 10.39 13.87 18.75
N GLY A 20 9.76 14.08 17.58
CA GLY A 20 10.39 14.70 16.41
C GLY A 20 11.05 13.70 15.46
N GLY A 21 11.35 14.16 14.25
CA GLY A 21 11.88 13.34 13.17
C GLY A 21 10.80 12.56 12.39
N GLU A 22 11.26 11.87 11.34
CA GLU A 22 10.44 11.03 10.47
C GLU A 22 10.84 9.55 10.64
N GLY A 23 9.86 8.65 10.61
CA GLY A 23 10.09 7.21 10.68
C GLY A 23 9.19 6.45 9.72
N SER A 24 9.54 5.20 9.42
CA SER A 24 8.66 4.31 8.65
C SER A 24 8.24 3.07 9.44
N TYR A 25 7.03 2.59 9.15
CA TYR A 25 6.44 1.43 9.82
C TYR A 25 5.56 0.65 8.83
N PRO A 26 5.31 -0.67 9.02
CA PRO A 26 4.29 -1.37 8.25
C PRO A 26 2.99 -0.58 8.15
N SER A 27 2.42 -0.55 6.96
CA SER A 27 1.08 -0.01 6.75
C SER A 27 0.01 -1.06 7.01
N GLU A 28 -1.19 -0.57 7.30
CA GLU A 28 -2.37 -1.42 7.33
C GLU A 28 -2.70 -1.99 5.95
N LYS A 29 -2.99 -3.30 5.94
CA LYS A 29 -3.32 -4.00 4.70
C LYS A 29 -4.75 -3.64 4.28
N LEU A 30 -4.87 -3.17 3.04
CA LEU A 30 -6.15 -2.78 2.45
C LEU A 30 -6.53 -3.75 1.32
N TYR A 31 -7.84 -3.87 1.09
CA TYR A 31 -8.42 -4.74 0.06
C TYR A 31 -9.53 -4.01 -0.68
N ASN A 32 -9.59 -4.18 -2.00
CA ASN A 32 -10.70 -3.71 -2.81
C ASN A 32 -10.77 -4.48 -4.14
N ASP A 33 -11.93 -4.53 -4.78
CA ASP A 33 -12.11 -5.05 -6.13
C ASP A 33 -11.87 -3.99 -7.22
N ASN A 34 -11.67 -2.73 -6.83
CA ASN A 34 -11.37 -1.62 -7.71
C ASN A 34 -10.05 -0.93 -7.32
N LEU A 35 -9.11 -0.87 -8.26
CA LEU A 35 -7.78 -0.29 -8.06
C LEU A 35 -7.81 1.20 -7.70
N ASP A 36 -8.71 1.98 -8.30
CA ASP A 36 -8.78 3.42 -8.07
C ASP A 36 -9.44 3.73 -6.73
N VAL A 37 -10.43 2.93 -6.32
CA VAL A 37 -10.98 2.95 -4.96
C VAL A 37 -9.90 2.58 -3.94
N LEU A 38 -9.10 1.54 -4.20
CA LEU A 38 -7.99 1.16 -3.33
C LEU A 38 -6.98 2.30 -3.15
N LYS A 39 -6.57 2.97 -4.24
CA LYS A 39 -5.70 4.16 -4.17
C LYS A 39 -6.36 5.31 -3.40
N CYS A 40 -7.66 5.53 -3.58
CA CYS A 40 -8.41 6.52 -2.82
C CYS A 40 -8.37 6.21 -1.32
N LEU A 41 -8.58 4.95 -0.92
CA LEU A 41 -8.50 4.49 0.47
C LEU A 41 -7.10 4.70 1.06
N ILE A 42 -6.04 4.38 0.31
CA ILE A 42 -4.66 4.63 0.73
C ILE A 42 -4.46 6.12 1.04
N ASN A 43 -4.82 7.01 0.11
CA ASN A 43 -4.63 8.45 0.29
C ASN A 43 -5.50 9.02 1.42
N LYS A 44 -6.73 8.53 1.59
CA LYS A 44 -7.56 8.86 2.75
C LYS A 44 -6.91 8.39 4.05
N GLY A 45 -6.37 7.17 4.06
CA GLY A 45 -5.65 6.54 5.16
C GLY A 45 -4.43 7.33 5.65
N ILE A 46 -3.70 7.97 4.73
CA ILE A 46 -2.64 8.92 5.09
C ILE A 46 -3.23 10.15 5.79
N LYS A 47 -4.27 10.75 5.22
CA LYS A 47 -4.84 12.01 5.73
C LYS A 47 -5.48 11.85 7.11
N ASN A 48 -6.17 10.75 7.36
CA ASN A 48 -6.87 10.49 8.62
C ASN A 48 -6.05 9.64 9.61
N GLY A 49 -4.84 9.20 9.22
CA GLY A 49 -3.96 8.39 10.06
C GLY A 49 -4.31 6.90 10.13
N THR A 50 -5.40 6.42 9.50
CA THR A 50 -5.85 5.02 9.64
C THR A 50 -4.95 4.00 8.96
N LEU A 51 -3.95 4.45 8.20
CA LEU A 51 -2.96 3.57 7.59
C LEU A 51 -1.79 3.23 8.53
N ASP A 52 -1.73 3.90 9.69
CA ASP A 52 -0.79 3.59 10.76
C ASP A 52 -1.18 2.30 11.47
N SER A 53 -0.33 1.28 11.37
CA SER A 53 -0.51 -0.06 11.95
C SER A 53 -0.25 -0.12 13.47
N GLY A 54 -0.73 0.89 14.20
CA GLY A 54 -0.55 0.98 15.64
C GLY A 54 0.86 1.40 16.10
N PHE A 55 1.69 1.97 15.22
CA PHE A 55 2.95 2.58 15.66
C PHE A 55 2.69 3.84 16.48
N GLY A 56 1.66 4.60 16.10
CA GLY A 56 1.25 5.82 16.78
C GLY A 56 2.07 7.02 16.34
N PHE A 57 2.25 7.22 15.03
CA PHE A 57 2.79 8.47 14.50
C PHE A 57 1.92 9.66 14.90
N LYS A 58 2.54 10.82 15.10
CA LYS A 58 1.83 12.09 15.31
C LYS A 58 1.01 12.48 14.08
N SER A 59 1.52 12.17 12.88
CA SER A 59 0.84 12.38 11.60
C SER A 59 1.52 11.55 10.53
N LEU A 60 0.76 11.06 9.54
CA LEU A 60 1.34 10.42 8.37
C LEU A 60 1.70 11.44 7.29
N ILE A 61 2.84 11.22 6.64
CA ILE A 61 3.37 12.03 5.54
C ILE A 61 3.01 11.37 4.19
N GLY A 62 3.14 10.05 4.10
CA GLY A 62 2.86 9.30 2.89
C GLY A 62 3.17 7.82 3.05
N ALA A 63 3.18 7.06 1.96
CA ALA A 63 3.47 5.63 1.96
C ALA A 63 4.10 5.15 0.65
N ILE A 64 4.81 4.03 0.74
CA ILE A 64 5.10 3.12 -0.37
C ILE A 64 4.24 1.87 -0.18
N MET A 65 3.38 1.58 -1.15
CA MET A 65 2.48 0.43 -1.13
C MET A 65 2.84 -0.53 -2.27
N ILE A 66 2.93 -1.81 -1.96
CA ILE A 66 2.88 -2.91 -2.92
C ILE A 66 1.41 -3.23 -3.14
N ILE A 67 0.95 -2.97 -4.36
CA ILE A 67 -0.37 -3.36 -4.83
C ILE A 67 -0.25 -4.72 -5.51
N GLU A 68 -0.85 -5.73 -4.91
CA GLU A 68 -1.05 -7.05 -5.49
C GLU A 68 -2.36 -7.06 -6.27
N THR A 69 -2.31 -7.56 -7.50
CA THR A 69 -3.47 -7.86 -8.34
C THR A 69 -3.53 -9.36 -8.54
N GLU A 70 -4.56 -9.99 -7.99
CA GLU A 70 -4.87 -11.39 -8.24
C GLU A 70 -5.93 -11.46 -9.34
N ARG A 71 -5.59 -12.10 -10.45
CA ARG A 71 -6.49 -12.41 -11.56
C ARG A 71 -6.83 -13.89 -11.50
N LYS A 72 -8.13 -14.21 -11.47
CA LYS A 72 -8.63 -15.58 -11.51
C LYS A 72 -9.48 -15.78 -12.75
N ILE A 73 -9.12 -16.77 -13.56
CA ILE A 73 -9.82 -17.12 -14.80
C ILE A 73 -10.40 -18.52 -14.65
N ILE A 74 -11.69 -18.68 -14.95
CA ILE A 74 -12.37 -19.98 -14.92
C ILE A 74 -12.62 -20.45 -16.36
N VAL A 75 -12.01 -21.59 -16.72
CA VAL A 75 -12.14 -22.26 -18.02
C VAL A 75 -12.42 -23.74 -17.78
N ASN A 76 -13.53 -24.27 -18.32
CA ASN A 76 -13.91 -25.69 -18.20
C ASN A 76 -13.89 -26.21 -16.74
N ASN A 77 -14.51 -25.46 -15.82
CA ASN A 77 -14.51 -25.73 -14.37
C ASN A 77 -13.12 -25.80 -13.68
N ARG A 78 -12.05 -25.39 -14.37
CA ARG A 78 -10.72 -25.22 -13.78
C ARG A 78 -10.44 -23.74 -13.54
N ALA A 79 -9.92 -23.43 -12.36
CA ALA A 79 -9.53 -22.08 -11.97
C ALA A 79 -8.02 -21.89 -12.14
N TYR A 80 -7.63 -20.84 -12.86
CA TYR A 80 -6.25 -20.42 -13.04
C TYR A 80 -6.06 -19.08 -12.32
N ARG A 81 -4.99 -18.97 -11.52
CA ARG A 81 -4.67 -17.75 -10.78
C ARG A 81 -3.36 -17.18 -11.28
N ASN A 82 -3.31 -15.87 -11.41
CA ASN A 82 -2.10 -15.13 -11.71
C ASN A 82 -2.04 -13.92 -10.77
N THR A 83 -0.92 -13.76 -10.10
CA THR A 83 -0.69 -12.63 -9.20
C THR A 83 0.40 -11.74 -9.77
N THR A 84 0.16 -10.44 -9.80
CA THR A 84 1.15 -9.44 -10.19
C THR A 84 1.24 -8.37 -9.12
N THR A 85 2.43 -7.78 -8.96
CA THR A 85 2.70 -6.73 -7.97
C THR A 85 3.16 -5.46 -8.64
N LYS A 86 2.71 -4.30 -8.13
CA LYS A 86 3.24 -2.99 -8.53
C LYS A 86 3.49 -2.11 -7.30
N ARG A 87 4.53 -1.29 -7.35
CA ARG A 87 4.78 -0.27 -6.32
C ARG A 87 3.95 0.98 -6.62
N TYR A 88 3.35 1.54 -5.58
CA TYR A 88 2.61 2.78 -5.60
C TYR A 88 3.14 3.70 -4.49
N TYR A 89 3.46 4.93 -4.86
CA TYR A 89 3.79 5.97 -3.89
C TYR A 89 2.59 6.89 -3.76
N THR A 90 2.26 7.28 -2.54
CA THR A 90 1.31 8.37 -2.33
C THR A 90 1.88 9.67 -2.86
N ASP A 91 0.99 10.59 -3.25
CA ASP A 91 1.40 11.89 -3.76
C ASP A 91 2.08 12.73 -2.68
N GLY A 92 2.88 13.72 -3.09
CA GLY A 92 3.54 14.67 -2.18
C GLY A 92 4.86 14.21 -1.55
N LEU A 93 5.26 12.94 -1.72
CA LEU A 93 6.56 12.47 -1.24
C LEU A 93 7.72 13.09 -2.03
N THR A 94 8.69 13.66 -1.31
CA THR A 94 9.95 14.15 -1.89
C THR A 94 10.80 13.00 -2.44
N PRO A 95 11.76 13.26 -3.36
CA PRO A 95 12.69 12.22 -3.82
C PRO A 95 13.45 11.53 -2.69
N LYS A 96 13.88 12.28 -1.67
CA LYS A 96 14.58 11.74 -0.49
C LYS A 96 13.69 10.78 0.30
N GLN A 97 12.42 11.12 0.50
CA GLN A 97 11.46 10.27 1.21
C GLN A 97 11.10 9.01 0.41
N LYS A 98 10.93 9.13 -0.91
CA LYS A 98 10.73 7.95 -1.79
C LYS A 98 11.93 7.00 -1.74
N TRP A 99 13.14 7.56 -1.78
CA TRP A 99 14.37 6.78 -1.65
C TRP A 99 14.43 6.08 -0.28
N PHE A 100 14.20 6.81 0.82
CA PHE A 100 14.18 6.24 2.17
C PHE A 100 13.20 5.06 2.28
N LEU A 101 11.94 5.26 1.87
CA LEU A 101 10.92 4.23 1.88
C LEU A 101 11.27 3.02 1.01
N SER A 102 11.88 3.24 -0.16
CA SER A 102 12.34 2.16 -1.04
C SER A 102 13.42 1.31 -0.38
N THR A 103 14.39 1.97 0.25
CA THR A 103 15.48 1.31 0.97
C THR A 103 14.94 0.49 2.13
N CYS A 104 14.02 1.05 2.94
CA CYS A 104 13.37 0.32 4.03
C CYS A 104 12.56 -0.89 3.54
N LEU A 105 11.89 -0.78 2.40
CA LEU A 105 11.10 -1.88 1.85
C LEU A 105 11.97 -3.00 1.27
N ASN A 106 13.11 -2.68 0.65
CA ASN A 106 14.02 -3.68 0.05
C ASN A 106 14.90 -4.42 1.06
N ASN A 107 15.08 -3.86 2.27
CA ASN A 107 15.88 -4.47 3.33
C ASN A 107 15.06 -5.36 4.28
N ARG A 108 13.83 -5.72 3.88
CA ARG A 108 12.97 -6.69 4.55
C ARG A 108 12.97 -8.01 3.81
#